data_AF-A0A7Y5HDD8-F1
#
_entry.id   AF-A0A7Y5HDD8-F1
#
_cell.length_a   1.000
_cell.length_b   1.000
_cell.length_c   1.000
_cell.angle_alpha   90.00
_cell.angle_beta   90.00
_cell.angle_gamma   90.00
#
_symmetry.space_group_name_H-M   'P 1'
#
loop_
_entity.id
_entity.type
_entity.pdbx_description
1 polymer ?
#
loop_
_entity_poly.entity_id
_entity_poly.type
_entity_poly.pdbx_seq_one_letter_code
_entity_poly.pdbx_strand_id
1 'polypeptide(L)'
;SLLGGRPEPLRAVVSRLCLLSPDLKVFGAGPRTVLFTTEAASAGARRALEGRADVRVSPAGQVQAATIVSTLAAMGAGRIQVEGGGELLWSFAEEDLLDALHVTVCPVLIGGSTAPTPVGGEGFEPGQLRGARLIDCRREGDEVFLEYGFHRPA
;
A
#
# COMPACT_ATOMS: atom_id res chain seq x y z
N SER A 1 -11.31 -8.62 -32.46
CA SER A 1 -12.14 -8.29 -31.28
C SER A 1 -11.52 -7.08 -30.61
N LEU A 2 -12.21 -5.94 -30.61
CA LEU A 2 -11.70 -4.61 -30.18
C LEU A 2 -11.71 -4.42 -28.65
N LEU A 3 -11.24 -5.39 -27.88
CA LEU A 3 -11.11 -5.28 -26.43
C LEU A 3 -9.90 -6.09 -25.97
N GLY A 4 -8.70 -5.51 -26.12
CA GLY A 4 -7.53 -5.98 -25.37
C GLY A 4 -7.82 -5.74 -23.90
N GLY A 5 -8.34 -6.76 -23.21
CA GLY A 5 -8.64 -6.69 -21.78
C GLY A 5 -7.42 -6.19 -21.02
N ARG A 6 -7.62 -5.21 -20.14
CA ARG A 6 -6.54 -4.79 -19.22
C ARG A 6 -6.05 -6.03 -18.47
N PRO A 7 -4.73 -6.25 -18.35
CA PRO A 7 -4.22 -7.34 -17.54
C PRO A 7 -4.83 -7.24 -16.14
N GLU A 8 -5.21 -8.37 -15.57
CA GLU A 8 -5.72 -8.40 -14.20
C GLU A 8 -4.62 -7.88 -13.25
N PRO A 9 -4.92 -6.87 -12.40
CA PRO A 9 -3.88 -6.20 -11.62
C PRO A 9 -3.30 -7.15 -10.55
N LEU A 10 -2.00 -7.09 -10.29
CA LEU A 10 -1.45 -7.82 -9.14
C LEU A 10 -2.02 -7.27 -7.83
N ARG A 11 -2.38 -8.17 -6.91
CA ARG A 11 -2.82 -7.81 -5.58
C ARG A 11 -1.72 -8.11 -4.58
N ALA A 12 -1.23 -7.10 -3.87
CA ALA A 12 -0.23 -7.27 -2.83
C ALA A 12 -0.89 -7.15 -1.44
N VAL A 13 -0.56 -8.06 -0.54
CA VAL A 13 -0.93 -8.00 0.87
C VAL A 13 0.35 -7.92 1.68
N VAL A 14 0.41 -7.00 2.64
CA VAL A 14 1.55 -6.87 3.54
C VAL A 14 1.10 -7.23 4.95
N SER A 15 1.72 -8.24 5.56
CA SER A 15 1.41 -8.66 6.92
C SER A 15 2.67 -9.18 7.61
N ARG A 16 3.16 -8.43 8.60
CA ARG A 16 4.39 -8.74 9.33
C ARG A 16 4.39 -10.14 9.93
N LEU A 17 3.30 -10.54 10.59
CA LEU A 17 3.20 -11.82 11.30
C LEU A 17 2.43 -12.90 10.54
N CYS A 18 1.88 -12.58 9.36
CA CYS A 18 1.06 -13.51 8.57
C CYS A 18 -0.15 -14.07 9.34
N LEU A 19 -0.71 -13.31 10.29
CA LEU A 19 -1.89 -13.70 11.06
C LEU A 19 -3.18 -13.43 10.25
N LEU A 20 -3.30 -14.09 9.11
CA LEU A 20 -4.40 -13.92 8.17
C LEU A 20 -5.13 -15.25 8.00
N SER A 21 -6.46 -15.20 7.97
CA SER A 21 -7.25 -16.39 7.64
C SER A 21 -7.07 -16.74 6.15
N PRO A 22 -6.81 -18.01 5.80
CA PRO A 22 -6.78 -18.46 4.42
C PRO A 22 -8.10 -18.29 3.65
N ASP A 23 -9.20 -18.10 4.36
CA ASP A 23 -10.55 -17.95 3.80
C ASP A 23 -10.92 -16.49 3.50
N LEU A 24 -10.02 -15.53 3.76
CA LEU A 24 -10.22 -14.16 3.35
C LEU A 24 -10.40 -14.08 1.83
N LYS A 25 -11.35 -13.24 1.37
CA LYS A 25 -11.64 -13.04 -0.07
C LYS A 25 -10.40 -12.63 -0.87
N VAL A 26 -9.41 -12.01 -0.21
CA VAL A 26 -8.12 -11.63 -0.79
C VAL A 26 -7.25 -12.83 -1.23
N PHE A 27 -7.61 -14.04 -0.80
CA PHE A 27 -6.95 -15.30 -1.14
C PHE A 27 -7.88 -16.26 -1.92
N GLY A 28 -9.04 -15.76 -2.35
CA GLY A 28 -9.98 -16.48 -3.21
C GLY A 28 -9.80 -16.14 -4.69
N ALA A 29 -10.88 -16.33 -5.46
CA ALA A 29 -10.92 -16.01 -6.88
C ALA A 29 -10.65 -14.52 -7.17
N GLY A 30 -10.14 -14.25 -8.37
CA GLY A 30 -9.74 -12.92 -8.82
C GLY A 30 -8.22 -12.84 -8.97
N PRO A 31 -7.63 -11.65 -8.75
CA PRO A 31 -6.27 -11.43 -9.16
C PRO A 31 -5.25 -12.23 -8.36
N ARG A 32 -4.14 -12.55 -9.02
CA ARG A 32 -2.99 -13.19 -8.37
C ARG A 32 -2.56 -12.37 -7.15
N THR A 33 -2.49 -13.04 -6.00
CA THR A 33 -2.08 -12.42 -4.73
C THR A 33 -0.61 -12.69 -4.44
N VAL A 34 0.12 -11.65 -4.07
CA VAL A 34 1.47 -11.72 -3.49
C VAL A 34 1.36 -11.33 -2.03
N LEU A 35 1.87 -12.15 -1.12
CA LEU A 35 1.89 -11.88 0.31
C LEU A 35 3.32 -11.54 0.74
N PHE A 36 3.54 -10.31 1.18
CA PHE A 36 4.78 -9.92 1.84
C PHE A 36 4.65 -10.10 3.34
N THR A 37 5.59 -10.83 3.92
CA THR A 37 5.67 -11.10 5.36
C THR A 37 7.12 -11.07 5.83
N THR A 38 7.36 -11.33 7.12
CA THR A 38 8.73 -11.36 7.66
C THR A 38 9.08 -12.72 8.25
N GLU A 39 10.35 -12.91 8.62
CA GLU A 39 10.79 -14.10 9.32
C GLU A 39 10.13 -14.29 10.70
N ALA A 40 9.56 -13.22 11.28
CA ALA A 40 8.80 -13.29 12.52
C ALA A 40 7.46 -14.04 12.36
N ALA A 41 6.96 -14.21 11.13
CA ALA A 41 5.81 -15.05 10.85
C ALA A 41 6.16 -16.54 11.02
N SER A 42 5.34 -17.27 11.78
CA SER A 42 5.58 -18.69 11.99
C SER A 42 5.54 -19.49 10.68
N ALA A 43 6.34 -20.55 10.59
CA ALA A 43 6.31 -21.43 9.42
C ALA A 43 4.93 -22.07 9.18
N GLY A 44 4.12 -22.26 10.24
CA GLY A 44 2.74 -22.73 10.11
C GLY A 44 1.83 -21.68 9.45
N ALA A 45 1.92 -20.42 9.87
CA ALA A 45 1.14 -19.32 9.30
C ALA A 45 1.46 -19.11 7.81
N ARG A 46 2.75 -19.15 7.44
CA ARG A 46 3.18 -19.05 6.03
C ARG A 46 2.65 -20.21 5.18
N ARG A 47 2.80 -21.44 5.68
CA ARG A 47 2.31 -22.66 5.00
C ARG A 47 0.81 -22.68 4.78
N ALA A 48 0.02 -22.10 5.69
CA ALA A 48 -1.43 -22.03 5.55
C ALA A 48 -1.89 -21.21 4.32
N LEU A 49 -1.02 -20.37 3.75
CA LEU A 49 -1.28 -19.54 2.57
C LEU A 49 -0.52 -20.00 1.32
N GLU A 50 0.26 -21.08 1.42
CA GLU A 50 0.88 -21.71 0.25
C GLU A 50 -0.20 -22.18 -0.73
N GLY A 51 0.01 -21.94 -2.03
CA GLY A 51 -0.97 -22.22 -3.08
C GLY A 51 -2.11 -21.21 -3.18
N ARG A 52 -2.26 -20.29 -2.22
CA ARG A 52 -3.25 -19.19 -2.26
C ARG A 52 -2.61 -17.83 -2.56
N ALA A 53 -1.34 -17.65 -2.20
CA ALA A 53 -0.55 -16.48 -2.52
C ALA A 53 0.90 -16.87 -2.85
N ASP A 54 1.58 -16.02 -3.61
CA ASP A 54 3.04 -16.04 -3.73
C ASP A 54 3.63 -15.37 -2.47
N VAL A 55 4.13 -16.18 -1.53
CA VAL A 55 4.61 -15.71 -0.23
C VAL A 55 6.08 -15.26 -0.33
N ARG A 56 6.32 -13.97 -0.06
CA ARG A 56 7.64 -13.34 -0.02
C ARG A 56 7.99 -13.01 1.43
N VAL A 57 9.12 -13.54 1.90
CA VAL A 57 9.57 -13.39 3.28
C VAL A 57 10.75 -12.42 3.33
N SER A 58 10.60 -11.31 4.05
CA SER A 58 11.70 -10.41 4.38
C SER A 58 12.48 -10.94 5.58
N PRO A 59 13.82 -10.96 5.53
CA PRO A 59 14.66 -11.32 6.68
C PRO A 59 14.68 -10.22 7.76
N ALA A 60 14.19 -9.02 7.46
CA ALA A 60 14.10 -7.95 8.43
C ALA A 60 12.84 -8.06 9.31
N GLY A 61 12.84 -7.36 10.45
CA GLY A 61 11.68 -7.29 11.34
C GLY A 61 10.43 -6.65 10.72
N GLN A 62 10.60 -5.96 9.59
CA GLN A 62 9.54 -5.33 8.80
C GLN A 62 9.77 -5.58 7.30
N VAL A 63 8.72 -5.40 6.50
CA VAL A 63 8.81 -5.46 5.04
C VAL A 63 9.13 -4.06 4.53
N GLN A 64 10.29 -3.90 3.88
CA GLN A 64 10.70 -2.62 3.28
C GLN A 64 9.86 -2.29 2.05
N ALA A 65 9.50 -1.02 1.88
CA ALA A 65 8.70 -0.56 0.74
C ALA A 65 9.47 -0.74 -0.58
N ALA A 66 10.77 -0.46 -0.63
CA ALA A 66 11.60 -0.68 -1.81
C ALA A 66 11.61 -2.15 -2.26
N THR A 67 11.59 -3.10 -1.31
CA THR A 67 11.49 -4.54 -1.61
C THR A 67 10.14 -4.88 -2.25
N ILE A 68 9.05 -4.29 -1.75
CA ILE A 68 7.71 -4.47 -2.33
C ILE A 68 7.70 -3.93 -3.76
N VAL A 69 8.16 -2.69 -3.96
CA VAL A 69 8.17 -2.03 -5.28
C VAL A 69 9.00 -2.81 -6.28
N SER A 70 10.25 -3.15 -5.96
CA SER A 70 11.14 -3.90 -6.85
C SER A 70 10.60 -5.30 -7.19
N THR A 71 10.02 -6.00 -6.20
CA THR A 71 9.40 -7.30 -6.43
C THR A 71 8.23 -7.21 -7.39
N LEU A 72 7.31 -6.27 -7.16
CA LEU A 72 6.14 -6.09 -8.02
C LEU A 72 6.53 -5.60 -9.42
N ALA A 73 7.53 -4.72 -9.54
CA ALA A 73 8.07 -4.26 -10.81
C ALA A 73 8.67 -5.42 -11.63
N ALA A 74 9.44 -6.32 -10.99
CA ALA A 74 9.95 -7.53 -11.63
C ALA A 74 8.85 -8.50 -12.09
N MET A 75 7.64 -8.38 -11.52
CA MET A 75 6.44 -9.11 -11.93
C MET A 75 5.61 -8.37 -12.98
N GLY A 76 6.10 -7.25 -13.51
CA GLY A 76 5.45 -6.47 -14.57
C GLY A 76 4.52 -5.36 -14.07
N ALA A 77 4.49 -5.06 -12.77
CA ALA A 77 3.70 -3.94 -12.26
C ALA A 77 4.41 -2.60 -12.52
N GLY A 78 3.93 -1.86 -13.52
CA GLY A 78 4.43 -0.51 -13.83
C GLY A 78 3.79 0.62 -13.00
N ARG A 79 2.68 0.34 -12.31
CA ARG A 79 2.00 1.28 -11.40
C ARG A 79 1.50 0.51 -10.19
N ILE A 80 1.79 1.02 -9.00
CA ILE A 80 1.41 0.42 -7.72
C ILE A 80 0.51 1.41 -7.00
N GLN A 81 -0.67 0.96 -6.57
CA GLN A 81 -1.57 1.73 -5.72
C GLN A 81 -1.51 1.15 -4.30
N VAL A 82 -1.26 2.01 -3.32
CA VAL A 82 -1.18 1.64 -1.90
C VAL A 82 -2.40 2.23 -1.20
N GLU A 83 -3.25 1.38 -0.60
CA GLU A 83 -4.55 1.80 -0.04
C GLU A 83 -4.60 1.80 1.50
N GLY A 84 -3.58 1.32 2.19
CA GLY A 84 -3.50 1.42 3.65
C GLY A 84 -2.66 0.34 4.32
N GLY A 85 -2.45 0.37 5.63
CA GLY A 85 -2.85 1.46 6.55
C GLY A 85 -1.84 2.61 6.60
N GLY A 86 -2.03 3.56 7.53
CA GLY A 86 -1.15 4.72 7.67
C GLY A 86 0.32 4.37 7.90
N GLU A 87 0.63 3.29 8.61
CA GLU A 87 2.01 2.80 8.77
C GLU A 87 2.60 2.26 7.45
N LEU A 88 1.79 1.62 6.61
CA LEU A 88 2.26 1.16 5.30
C LEU A 88 2.49 2.36 4.39
N LEU A 89 1.57 3.34 4.36
CA LEU A 89 1.81 4.56 3.59
C LEU A 89 3.03 5.33 4.11
N TRP A 90 3.28 5.31 5.42
CA TRP A 90 4.49 5.86 6.01
C TRP A 90 5.76 5.17 5.50
N SER A 91 5.81 3.84 5.41
CA SER A 91 7.03 3.17 4.93
C SER A 91 7.36 3.49 3.47
N PHE A 92 6.35 3.74 2.63
CA PHE A 92 6.57 4.26 1.28
C PHE A 92 6.96 5.73 1.31
N ALA A 93 6.42 6.50 2.26
CA ALA A 93 6.77 7.89 2.43
C ALA A 93 8.23 8.03 2.85
N GLU A 94 8.67 7.39 3.95
CA GLU A 94 10.03 7.53 4.48
C GLU A 94 11.12 7.11 3.47
N GLU A 95 10.83 6.13 2.61
CA GLU A 95 11.75 5.64 1.56
C GLU A 95 11.70 6.46 0.25
N ASP A 96 10.93 7.56 0.19
CA ASP A 96 10.78 8.41 -1.01
C ASP A 96 10.19 7.70 -2.24
N LEU A 97 9.22 6.82 -2.00
CA LEU A 97 8.58 5.98 -3.01
C LEU A 97 7.14 6.42 -3.37
N LEU A 98 6.74 7.62 -2.95
CA LEU A 98 5.42 8.18 -3.28
C LEU A 98 5.54 9.17 -4.43
N ASP A 99 4.90 8.86 -5.56
CA ASP A 99 4.82 9.77 -6.71
C ASP A 99 3.58 10.67 -6.65
N ALA A 100 2.46 10.12 -6.18
CA ALA A 100 1.19 10.83 -6.04
C ALA A 100 0.42 10.36 -4.80
N LEU A 101 -0.41 11.24 -4.26
CA LEU A 101 -1.32 10.97 -3.15
C LEU A 101 -2.74 11.36 -3.56
N HIS A 102 -3.66 10.41 -3.45
CA HIS A 102 -5.09 10.63 -3.69
C HIS A 102 -5.79 10.68 -2.34
N VAL A 103 -6.42 11.82 -2.01
CA VAL A 103 -7.10 12.03 -0.72
C VAL A 103 -8.57 12.29 -0.98
N THR A 104 -9.45 11.62 -0.23
CA THR A 104 -10.88 11.94 -0.19
C THR A 104 -11.21 12.53 1.17
N VAL A 105 -11.78 13.74 1.17
CA VAL A 105 -12.29 14.39 2.38
C VAL A 105 -13.80 14.20 2.42
N CYS A 106 -14.27 13.39 3.36
CA CYS A 106 -15.69 13.12 3.59
C CYS A 106 -16.26 14.09 4.64
N PRO A 107 -17.57 14.42 4.60
CA PRO A 107 -18.22 15.33 5.55
C PRO A 107 -18.55 14.64 6.89
N VAL A 108 -17.56 13.97 7.49
CA VAL A 108 -17.71 13.18 8.73
C VAL A 108 -16.62 13.57 9.72
N LEU A 109 -17.03 13.82 10.97
CA LEU A 109 -16.10 14.08 12.09
C LEU A 109 -16.02 12.86 12.98
N ILE A 110 -14.81 12.34 13.17
CA ILE A 110 -14.53 11.22 14.08
C ILE A 110 -13.93 11.75 15.39
N GLY A 111 -12.90 12.62 15.29
CA GLY A 111 -12.13 13.10 16.45
C GLY A 111 -11.27 12.01 17.10
N GLY A 112 -10.58 12.34 18.20
CA GLY A 112 -9.75 11.41 18.98
C GLY A 112 -8.25 11.61 18.78
N SER A 113 -7.50 11.70 19.89
CA SER A 113 -6.04 11.92 19.88
C SER A 113 -5.24 10.72 19.38
N THR A 114 -5.86 9.54 19.33
CA THR A 114 -5.26 8.28 18.85
C THR A 114 -5.96 7.75 17.60
N ALA A 115 -6.86 8.54 17.01
CA ALA A 115 -7.52 8.15 15.79
C ALA A 115 -6.49 8.01 14.65
N PRO A 116 -6.62 6.99 13.78
CA PRO A 116 -5.70 6.82 12.66
C PRO A 116 -5.68 8.05 11.74
N THR A 117 -4.49 8.49 11.36
CA THR A 117 -4.25 9.51 10.33
C THR A 117 -4.03 8.84 8.97
N PRO A 118 -4.15 9.57 7.84
CA PRO A 118 -3.87 9.02 6.51
C PRO A 118 -2.45 8.49 6.35
N VAL A 119 -1.46 9.16 6.94
CA VAL A 119 -0.06 8.72 7.03
C VAL A 119 0.29 8.66 8.50
N GLY A 120 0.67 7.47 8.97
CA GLY A 120 1.06 7.20 10.36
C GLY A 120 2.58 7.21 10.53
N GLY A 121 3.09 6.31 11.38
CA GLY A 121 4.52 6.12 11.59
C GLY A 121 5.18 7.23 12.42
N GLU A 122 6.51 7.33 12.30
CA GLU A 122 7.32 8.24 13.13
C GLU A 122 7.20 9.71 12.71
N GLY A 123 6.92 9.97 11.43
CA GLY A 123 6.79 11.31 10.88
C GLY A 123 8.13 11.91 10.45
N PHE A 124 8.07 12.97 9.65
CA PHE A 124 9.25 13.72 9.22
C PHE A 124 9.58 14.82 10.23
N GLU A 125 10.87 15.05 10.44
CA GLU A 125 11.33 16.25 11.14
C GLU A 125 11.00 17.52 10.31
N PRO A 126 10.87 18.70 10.94
CA PRO A 126 10.51 19.94 10.23
C PRO A 126 11.41 20.29 9.03
N GLY A 127 12.69 19.91 9.07
CA GLY A 127 13.64 20.13 7.97
C GLY A 127 13.58 19.10 6.84
N GLN A 128 12.77 18.04 7.00
CA GLN A 128 12.64 16.92 6.07
C GLN A 128 11.23 16.81 5.48
N LEU A 129 10.36 17.79 5.77
CA LEU A 129 8.98 17.79 5.29
C LEU A 129 8.94 17.73 3.77
N ARG A 130 8.06 16.87 3.26
CA ARG A 130 7.83 16.71 1.83
C ARG A 130 6.65 17.53 1.36
N GLY A 131 6.96 18.57 0.58
CA GLY A 131 5.94 19.35 -0.11
C GLY A 131 5.31 18.56 -1.26
N ALA A 132 3.98 18.59 -1.35
CA ALA A 132 3.25 18.06 -2.48
C ALA A 132 2.55 19.21 -3.22
N ARG A 133 2.42 19.08 -4.55
CA ARG A 133 1.68 20.03 -5.38
C ARG A 133 0.27 19.50 -5.60
N LEU A 134 -0.75 20.33 -5.37
CA LEU A 134 -2.11 20.01 -5.79
C LEU A 134 -2.18 19.95 -7.32
N ILE A 135 -2.57 18.80 -7.84
CA ILE A 135 -2.69 18.51 -9.27
C ILE A 135 -4.15 18.62 -9.72
N ASP A 136 -5.07 18.02 -8.96
CA ASP A 136 -6.51 18.07 -9.22
C ASP A 136 -7.30 18.23 -7.92
N CYS A 137 -8.44 18.91 -8.01
CA CYS A 137 -9.40 19.08 -6.93
C CYS A 137 -10.81 19.07 -7.52
N ARG A 138 -11.57 18.03 -7.20
CA ARG A 138 -12.96 17.89 -7.64
C ARG A 138 -13.89 17.61 -6.48
N ARG A 139 -15.12 18.09 -6.59
CA ARG A 139 -16.20 17.81 -5.65
C ARG A 139 -17.23 16.91 -6.29
N GLU A 140 -17.63 15.86 -5.60
CA GLU A 140 -18.77 15.03 -5.97
C GLU A 140 -19.69 14.90 -4.75
N GLY A 141 -20.92 15.42 -4.85
CA GLY A 141 -21.79 15.57 -3.68
C GLY A 141 -21.14 16.46 -2.62
N ASP A 142 -21.03 15.93 -1.40
CA ASP A 142 -20.42 16.60 -0.24
C ASP A 142 -18.98 16.12 0.03
N GLU A 143 -18.40 15.33 -0.87
CA GLU A 143 -17.02 14.84 -0.78
C GLU A 143 -16.08 15.63 -1.70
N VAL A 144 -14.84 15.79 -1.25
CA VAL A 144 -13.77 16.42 -2.03
C VAL A 144 -12.68 15.39 -2.33
N PHE A 145 -12.36 15.23 -3.60
CA PHE A 145 -11.30 14.37 -4.10
C PHE A 145 -10.12 15.23 -4.52
N LEU A 146 -8.95 14.94 -3.97
CA LEU A 146 -7.71 15.68 -4.17
C LEU A 146 -6.66 14.74 -4.76
N GLU A 147 -5.98 15.19 -5.79
CA GLU A 147 -4.75 14.55 -6.28
C GLU A 147 -3.57 15.48 -6.00
N TYR A 148 -2.57 14.96 -5.28
CA TYR A 148 -1.31 15.63 -5.07
C TYR A 148 -0.18 14.86 -5.75
N GLY A 149 0.77 15.58 -6.35
CA GLY A 149 2.00 15.02 -6.90
C GLY A 149 3.21 15.43 -6.09
N PHE A 150 4.14 14.49 -5.86
CA PHE A 150 5.43 14.77 -5.25
C PHE A 150 6.46 15.03 -6.36
N HIS A 151 7.21 16.12 -6.26
CA HIS A 151 8.27 16.41 -7.22
C HIS A 151 9.52 15.63 -6.82
N ARG A 152 9.98 14.70 -7.65
CA ARG A 152 11.33 14.17 -7.49
C ARG A 152 12.29 15.26 -7.96
N PRO A 153 13.23 15.76 -7.12
CA PRO A 153 14.33 16.55 -7.64
C PRO A 153 15.06 15.70 -8.69
N ALA A 154 15.33 16.32 -9.85
CA ALA A 154 16.06 15.70 -10.95
C ALA A 154 17.49 15.32 -10.55
#